data_AF-A0A260BUV3-F1
#
_entry.id   AF-A0A260BUV3-F1
#
_cell.length_a   1.000
_cell.length_b   1.000
_cell.length_c   1.000
_cell.angle_alpha   90.00
_cell.angle_beta   90.00
_cell.angle_gamma   90.00
#
_symmetry.space_group_name_H-M   'P 1'
#
loop_
_entity.id
_entity.type
_entity.pdbx_description
1 polymer ?
#
loop_
_entity_poly.entity_id
_entity_poly.type
_entity_poly.pdbx_seq_one_letter_code
_entity_poly.pdbx_strand_id
1 'polypeptide(L)' 'MQMATKAELEWEMKNVATLIATADSEAEKLRREASRAQDDAERRRLLGEAERRVSESRGLSNRLSGLQAHLRGL' A
#
# COMPACT_ATOMS: atom_id res chain seq x y z
N MET A 1 -12.37 7.15 26.90
CA MET A 1 -11.52 6.98 25.71
C MET A 1 -10.78 8.28 25.47
N GLN A 2 -9.46 8.29 25.44
CA GLN A 2 -8.72 9.46 24.93
C GLN A 2 -8.93 9.50 23.41
N MET A 3 -9.42 10.62 22.89
CA MET A 3 -9.56 10.84 21.44
C MET A 3 -8.17 11.13 20.86
N ALA A 4 -7.83 10.50 19.73
CA ALA A 4 -6.62 10.84 18.99
C ALA A 4 -6.68 12.32 18.59
N THR A 5 -5.57 13.02 18.77
CA THR A 5 -5.43 14.42 18.39
C THR A 5 -5.31 14.58 16.88
N LYS A 6 -5.62 15.79 16.39
CA LYS A 6 -5.43 16.17 14.99
C LYS A 6 -4.01 15.85 14.48
N ALA A 7 -3.00 16.19 15.28
CA ALA A 7 -1.60 16.00 14.93
C ALA A 7 -1.22 14.51 14.81
N GLU A 8 -1.76 13.65 15.69
CA GLU A 8 -1.53 12.19 15.63
C GLU A 8 -2.14 11.58 14.37
N LEU A 9 -3.35 12.01 13.98
CA LEU A 9 -3.99 11.56 12.74
C LEU A 9 -3.22 12.02 11.49
N GLU A 10 -2.78 13.28 11.46
CA GLU A 10 -1.96 13.80 10.36
C GLU A 10 -0.62 13.06 10.23
N TRP A 11 0.02 12.74 11.35
CA TRP A 11 1.23 11.94 11.36
C TRP A 11 0.98 10.52 10.83
N GLU A 12 -0.07 9.85 11.29
CA GLU A 12 -0.40 8.49 10.83
C GLU A 12 -0.75 8.47 9.33
N MET A 13 -1.48 9.45 8.83
CA MET A 13 -1.80 9.55 7.40
C MET A 13 -0.53 9.68 6.54
N LYS A 14 0.47 10.46 6.98
CA LYS A 14 1.76 10.57 6.27
C LYS A 14 2.46 9.21 6.21
N ASN A 15 2.48 8.48 7.32
CA ASN A 15 3.07 7.13 7.35
C ASN A 15 2.35 6.17 6.43
N VAL A 16 1.01 6.14 6.46
CA VAL A 16 0.22 5.27 5.58
C VAL A 16 0.48 5.62 4.11
N ALA A 17 0.54 6.90 3.76
CA ALA A 17 0.87 7.33 2.40
C ALA A 17 2.27 6.84 1.95
N THR A 18 3.27 6.84 2.84
CA THR A 18 4.58 6.26 2.56
C THR A 18 4.50 4.75 2.30
N LEU A 19 3.74 4.01 3.11
CA LEU A 19 3.57 2.57 2.94
C LEU A 19 2.88 2.21 1.62
N ILE A 20 1.87 2.98 1.20
CA ILE A 20 1.21 2.83 -0.11
C ILE A 20 2.24 2.97 -1.23
N ALA A 21 3.02 4.05 -1.21
CA ALA A 21 4.04 4.30 -2.23
C ALA A 21 5.10 3.18 -2.31
N THR A 22 5.50 2.64 -1.16
CA THR A 22 6.41 1.49 -1.12
C THR A 22 5.78 0.23 -1.72
N ALA A 23 4.55 -0.11 -1.35
CA ALA A 23 3.86 -1.28 -1.87
C ALA A 23 3.65 -1.19 -3.40
N ASP A 24 3.29 -0.01 -3.92
CA ASP A 24 3.12 0.22 -5.35
C ASP A 24 4.43 0.08 -6.12
N SER A 25 5.54 0.65 -5.59
CA SER A 25 6.86 0.51 -6.20
C SER A 25 7.35 -0.93 -6.23
N GLU A 26 7.11 -1.69 -5.15
CA GLU A 26 7.44 -3.12 -5.06
C GLU A 26 6.63 -3.94 -6.08
N ALA A 27 5.32 -3.67 -6.19
CA ALA A 27 4.47 -4.32 -7.18
C ALA A 27 4.97 -4.08 -8.61
N GLU A 28 5.35 -2.84 -8.92
CA GLU A 28 5.85 -2.47 -10.24
C GLU A 28 7.21 -3.14 -10.54
N LYS A 29 8.11 -3.20 -9.56
CA LYS A 29 9.39 -3.92 -9.68
C LYS A 29 9.16 -5.40 -10.00
N LEU A 30 8.28 -6.06 -9.25
CA LEU A 30 7.95 -7.48 -9.45
C LEU A 30 7.32 -7.73 -10.82
N ARG A 31 6.49 -6.82 -11.34
CA ARG A 31 5.94 -6.91 -12.71
C ARG A 31 7.04 -6.80 -13.77
N ARG A 32 8.02 -5.90 -13.58
CA ARG A 32 9.16 -5.76 -14.50
C ARG A 32 10.05 -6.99 -14.48
N GLU A 33 10.27 -7.58 -13.31
CA GLU A 33 11.02 -8.83 -13.16
C GLU A 33 10.26 -9.99 -13.83
N ALA A 34 8.94 -10.10 -13.60
CA ALA A 34 8.10 -11.10 -14.25
C ALA A 34 8.11 -10.99 -15.78
N SER A 35 8.20 -9.77 -16.32
CA SER A 35 8.34 -9.51 -17.75
C SER A 35 9.65 -10.03 -18.34
N ARG A 36 10.69 -10.19 -17.51
CA ARG A 36 12.03 -10.64 -17.91
C ARG A 36 12.30 -12.11 -17.57
N ALA A 37 11.42 -12.73 -16.78
CA ALA A 37 11.52 -14.13 -16.42
C ALA A 37 11.48 -15.02 -17.66
N GLN A 38 12.41 -15.96 -17.75
CA GLN A 38 12.51 -16.91 -18.86
C GLN A 38 11.65 -18.16 -18.62
N ASP A 39 11.27 -18.42 -17.36
CA ASP A 39 10.47 -19.55 -16.92
C ASP A 39 9.06 -19.14 -16.51
N ASP A 40 8.07 -19.94 -16.92
CA ASP A 40 6.66 -19.67 -16.66
C ASP A 40 6.28 -19.79 -15.18
N ALA A 41 6.93 -20.69 -14.41
CA ALA A 41 6.66 -20.82 -12.98
C ALA A 41 7.22 -19.62 -12.23
N GLU A 42 8.42 -19.15 -12.58
CA GLU A 42 8.99 -17.91 -12.03
C GLU A 42 8.13 -16.69 -12.35
N ARG A 43 7.69 -16.56 -13.61
CA ARG A 43 6.80 -15.48 -14.03
C ARG A 43 5.50 -15.47 -13.22
N ARG A 44 4.86 -16.63 -13.04
CA ARG A 44 3.62 -16.74 -12.24
C ARG A 44 3.87 -16.39 -10.78
N ARG A 45 4.99 -16.81 -10.20
CA ARG A 45 5.37 -16.48 -8.82
C ARG A 45 5.51 -14.96 -8.63
N LEU A 46 6.27 -14.30 -9.50
CA LEU A 46 6.50 -12.86 -9.45
C LEU A 46 5.21 -12.06 -9.67
N LEU A 47 4.35 -12.48 -10.58
CA LEU A 47 3.03 -11.85 -10.77
C LEU A 47 2.14 -12.02 -9.54
N GLY A 48 2.11 -13.20 -8.92
CA GLY A 48 1.36 -13.41 -7.67
C GLY A 48 1.89 -12.58 -6.51
N GLU A 49 3.21 -12.37 -6.42
CA GLU A 49 3.82 -11.43 -5.47
C GLU A 49 3.42 -9.99 -5.76
N ALA A 50 3.44 -9.57 -7.03
CA ALA A 50 3.00 -8.23 -7.43
C ALA A 50 1.52 -8.00 -7.09
N GLU A 51 0.65 -8.97 -7.33
CA GLU A 51 -0.77 -8.88 -6.98
C GLU A 51 -0.99 -8.75 -5.46
N ARG A 52 -0.21 -9.48 -4.66
CA ARG A 52 -0.23 -9.33 -3.20
C ARG A 52 0.14 -7.91 -2.76
N ARG A 53 1.20 -7.32 -3.35
CA ARG A 53 1.60 -5.93 -3.09
C ARG A 53 0.52 -4.92 -3.49
N VAL A 54 -0.15 -5.12 -4.62
CA VAL A 54 -1.29 -4.28 -5.03
C VAL A 54 -2.48 -4.41 -4.07
N SER A 55 -2.74 -5.61 -3.54
CA SER A 55 -3.78 -5.81 -2.53
C SER A 55 -3.45 -5.09 -1.23
N GLU A 56 -2.19 -5.16 -0.78
CA GLU A 56 -1.67 -4.44 0.39
C GLU A 56 -1.84 -2.92 0.23
N SER A 57 -1.42 -2.37 -0.91
CA SER A 57 -1.60 -0.96 -1.26
C SER A 57 -3.08 -0.52 -1.21
N ARG A 58 -3.99 -1.34 -1.75
CA ARG A 58 -5.45 -1.08 -1.67
C ARG A 58 -5.96 -1.07 -0.23
N GLY A 59 -5.52 -2.02 0.60
CA GLY A 59 -5.87 -2.06 2.03
C GLY A 59 -5.40 -0.81 2.78
N LEU A 60 -4.17 -0.37 2.53
CA LEU A 60 -3.60 0.86 3.08
C LEU A 60 -4.34 2.11 2.58
N SER A 61 -4.77 2.13 1.32
CA SER A 61 -5.56 3.24 0.75
C SER A 61 -6.94 3.36 1.42
N ASN A 62 -7.60 2.23 1.71
CA ASN A 62 -8.85 2.21 2.47
C ASN A 62 -8.64 2.76 3.88
N ARG A 63 -7.54 2.36 4.53
CA ARG A 63 -7.16 2.88 5.86
C ARG A 63 -6.89 4.39 5.83
N LEU A 64 -6.16 4.88 4.81
CA LEU A 64 -5.89 6.31 4.62
C LEU A 64 -7.19 7.09 4.45
N SER A 65 -8.13 6.57 3.67
CA SER A 65 -9.44 7.19 3.45
C SER A 65 -10.25 7.29 4.75
N GLY A 66 -10.22 6.26 5.59
CA GLY A 66 -10.84 6.27 6.91
C GLY A 66 -10.24 7.32 7.86
N LEU A 67 -8.89 7.41 7.90
CA LEU A 67 -8.19 8.43 8.69
C LEU A 67 -8.51 9.85 8.22
N GLN A 68 -8.56 10.07 6.90
CA GLN A 68 -8.96 11.36 6.33
C GLN A 68 -10.40 11.73 6.69
N ALA A 69 -11.33 10.77 6.71
CA ALA A 69 -12.70 11.00 7.11
C ALA A 69 -12.81 11.39 8.59
N HIS A 70 -12.08 10.71 9.47
CA HIS A 70 -12.00 11.06 10.89
C HIS A 70 -11.44 12.47 11.10
N LEU A 71 -10.34 12.83 10.40
CA LEU A 71 -9.74 14.15 10.53
C LEU A 71 -10.69 15.28 10.12
N ARG A 72 -11.52 15.07 9.09
CA ARG A 72 -12.52 16.05 8.66
C ARG A 72 -13.68 16.22 9.64
N GLY A 73 -13.93 15.21 10.47
CA GLY A 73 -15.00 15.21 11.48
C GLY A 73 -14.57 15.71 12.86
N LEU A 74 -13.28 16.02 13.04
CA LEU A 74 -12.71 16.69 14.21
C LEU A 74 -12.62 18.20 14.00
#